data_AF-A0A194RHP0-F1
#
_entry.id   AF-A0A194RHP0-F1
#
_cell.length_a   1.000
_cell.length_b   1.000
_cell.length_c   1.000
_cell.angle_alpha   90.00
_cell.angle_beta   90.00
_cell.angle_gamma   90.00
#
_symmetry.space_group_name_H-M   'P 1'
#
loop_
_entity.id
_entity.type
_entity.pdbx_description
1 polymer ?
#
loop_
_entity_poly.entity_id
_entity_poly.type
_entity_poly.pdbx_seq_one_letter_code
_entity_poly.pdbx_strand_id
1 'polypeptide(L)'
;MSPRLKISKYVIERLSLIDTEESTGCLYGLMYDGILLVVGLSLELFEKEKNTYNQLLLNLPAEIELCGVIKFSDCLTIENKAKEILQDVDITDNPLVIIISKEKNIKAHFLVHDKFEETSYEVMENDELWKQFLHVRLNTILPLTCEATIAGVKNTLQNKRKKVNFI
;
A
#
# COMPACT_ATOMS: atom_id res chain seq x y z
N MET A 1 -0.18 2.54 19.28
CA MET A 1 -1.08 3.66 18.93
C MET A 1 -1.17 3.69 17.42
N SER A 2 -2.37 3.87 16.86
CA SER A 2 -2.58 3.92 15.42
C SER A 2 -1.90 5.19 14.85
N PRO A 3 -1.18 5.10 13.72
CA PRO A 3 -0.48 6.24 13.16
C PRO A 3 -1.47 7.30 12.64
N ARG A 4 -0.99 8.53 12.49
CA ARG A 4 -1.78 9.56 11.78
C ARG A 4 -1.87 9.18 10.30
N LEU A 5 -3.03 9.37 9.68
CA LEU A 5 -3.23 8.98 8.29
C LEU A 5 -3.18 10.20 7.36
N LYS A 6 -2.32 10.13 6.35
CA LYS A 6 -2.34 11.05 5.21
C LYS A 6 -2.58 10.28 3.91
N ILE A 7 -3.37 10.86 3.02
CA ILE A 7 -3.62 10.29 1.70
C ILE A 7 -3.24 11.34 0.66
N SER A 8 -2.39 10.95 -0.30
CA SER A 8 -2.03 11.82 -1.42
C SER A 8 -3.27 12.21 -2.21
N LYS A 9 -3.34 13.48 -2.63
CA LYS A 9 -4.41 13.98 -3.50
C LYS A 9 -4.60 13.14 -4.76
N TYR A 10 -3.52 12.65 -5.37
CA TYR A 10 -3.61 11.75 -6.53
C TYR A 10 -4.39 10.48 -6.24
N VAL A 11 -4.26 9.92 -5.03
CA VAL A 11 -5.02 8.74 -4.62
C VAL A 11 -6.49 9.11 -4.51
N ILE A 12 -6.84 10.19 -3.80
CA ILE A 12 -8.23 10.64 -3.65
C ILE A 12 -8.90 10.93 -5.00
N GLU A 13 -8.20 11.64 -5.89
CA GLU A 13 -8.70 11.94 -7.23
C GLU A 13 -8.94 10.65 -8.03
N ARG A 14 -8.00 9.69 -8.00
CA ARG A 14 -8.19 8.38 -8.65
C ARG A 14 -9.36 7.61 -8.06
N LEU A 15 -9.51 7.59 -6.74
CA LEU A 15 -10.64 6.95 -6.06
C LEU A 15 -11.99 7.55 -6.48
N SER A 16 -12.05 8.86 -6.69
CA SER A 16 -13.28 9.53 -7.14
C SER A 16 -13.67 9.17 -8.59
N LEU A 17 -12.70 8.82 -9.42
CA LEU A 17 -12.90 8.51 -10.85
C LEU A 17 -13.18 7.03 -11.11
N ILE A 18 -12.84 6.15 -10.16
CA ILE A 18 -13.09 4.72 -10.30
C ILE A 18 -14.60 4.47 -10.28
N ASP A 19 -15.06 3.78 -11.32
CA ASP A 19 -16.40 3.22 -11.45
C ASP A 19 -16.19 1.75 -11.81
N THR A 20 -16.25 0.88 -10.80
CA THR A 20 -15.86 -0.52 -10.94
C THR A 20 -16.82 -1.43 -10.21
N GLU A 21 -17.04 -2.62 -10.77
CA GLU A 21 -17.73 -3.74 -10.10
C GLU A 21 -16.75 -4.57 -9.23
N GLU A 22 -15.46 -4.22 -9.23
CA GLU A 22 -14.45 -4.91 -8.42
C GLU A 22 -14.65 -4.69 -6.92
N SER A 23 -14.49 -5.76 -6.13
CA SER A 23 -14.74 -5.70 -4.68
C SER A 23 -13.59 -5.12 -3.87
N THR A 24 -12.34 -5.33 -4.31
CA THR A 24 -11.13 -5.11 -3.47
C THR A 24 -9.90 -4.67 -4.28
N GLY A 25 -9.05 -3.83 -3.70
CA GLY A 25 -7.73 -3.48 -4.22
C GLY A 25 -6.68 -3.32 -3.11
N CYS A 26 -5.43 -3.04 -3.49
CA CYS A 26 -4.30 -2.84 -2.59
C CYS A 26 -3.93 -1.36 -2.46
N LEU A 27 -3.50 -0.96 -1.27
CA LEU A 27 -2.98 0.37 -0.97
C LEU A 27 -1.47 0.32 -0.74
N TYR A 28 -0.78 1.27 -1.33
CA TYR A 28 0.68 1.38 -1.24
C TYR A 28 1.07 2.71 -0.62
N GLY A 29 2.00 2.66 0.31
CA GLY A 29 2.37 3.79 1.14
C GLY A 29 3.71 3.63 1.80
N LEU A 30 4.06 4.63 2.61
CA LEU A 30 5.28 4.65 3.41
C LEU A 30 4.98 5.26 4.78
N MET A 31 5.83 4.92 5.76
CA MET A 31 5.77 5.44 7.12
C MET A 31 6.86 6.50 7.33
N TYR A 32 6.50 7.69 7.82
CA TYR A 32 7.47 8.72 8.23
C TYR A 32 6.91 9.52 9.41
N ASP A 33 7.73 9.90 10.40
CA ASP A 33 7.32 10.74 11.55
C ASP A 33 6.01 10.32 12.25
N GLY A 34 5.75 9.01 12.34
CA GLY A 34 4.52 8.45 12.91
C GLY A 34 3.25 8.69 12.07
N ILE A 35 3.42 9.02 10.80
CA ILE A 35 2.38 9.23 9.79
C ILE A 35 2.45 8.08 8.78
N LEU A 36 1.31 7.44 8.52
CA LEU A 36 1.13 6.57 7.36
C LEU A 36 0.68 7.42 6.18
N LEU A 37 1.48 7.48 5.12
CA LEU A 37 1.13 8.17 3.89
C LEU A 37 0.82 7.17 2.78
N VAL A 38 -0.41 7.25 2.29
CA VAL A 38 -0.86 6.49 1.12
C VAL A 38 -0.53 7.29 -0.14
N VAL A 39 0.32 6.75 -0.99
CA VAL A 39 0.79 7.39 -2.24
C VAL A 39 0.27 6.72 -3.50
N GLY A 40 -0.19 5.47 -3.39
CA GLY A 40 -0.64 4.70 -4.53
C GLY A 40 -1.71 3.67 -4.19
N LEU A 41 -2.38 3.21 -5.23
CA LEU A 41 -3.37 2.13 -5.16
C LEU A 41 -3.26 1.26 -6.41
N SER A 42 -3.63 -0.01 -6.27
CA SER A 42 -3.88 -0.92 -7.38
C SER A 42 -5.24 -1.55 -7.21
N LEU A 43 -6.03 -1.53 -8.28
CA LEU A 43 -7.22 -2.34 -8.41
C LEU A 43 -6.78 -3.68 -9.00
N GLU A 44 -7.15 -4.79 -8.38
CA GLU A 44 -6.72 -6.11 -8.85
C GLU A 44 -7.93 -6.94 -9.28
N LEU A 45 -7.94 -7.25 -10.59
CA LEU A 45 -8.64 -8.39 -11.18
C LEU A 45 -7.95 -9.69 -10.73
N PHE A 46 -8.11 -10.04 -9.44
CA PHE A 46 -7.53 -11.23 -8.81
C PHE A 46 -8.22 -12.54 -9.20
N GLU A 47 -8.49 -12.77 -10.48
CA GLU A 47 -9.22 -13.97 -10.88
C GLU A 47 -8.33 -15.18 -11.19
N LYS A 48 -7.02 -15.01 -11.43
CA LYS A 48 -6.20 -16.13 -11.93
C LYS A 48 -4.83 -16.38 -11.30
N GLU A 49 -4.19 -15.41 -10.63
CA GLU A 49 -2.84 -15.62 -10.07
C GLU A 49 -2.75 -15.18 -8.59
N LYS A 50 -2.14 -16.03 -7.77
CA LYS A 50 -1.83 -15.74 -6.36
C LYS A 50 -0.61 -14.80 -6.28
N ASN A 51 -0.65 -13.81 -5.40
CA ASN A 51 0.47 -12.93 -5.03
C ASN A 51 0.94 -11.89 -6.08
N THR A 52 0.04 -11.38 -6.92
CA THR A 52 0.36 -10.32 -7.90
C THR A 52 0.81 -9.01 -7.24
N TYR A 53 0.18 -8.57 -6.16
CA TYR A 53 0.61 -7.41 -5.35
C TYR A 53 2.07 -7.51 -4.88
N ASN A 54 2.52 -8.71 -4.48
CA ASN A 54 3.90 -8.96 -4.05
C ASN A 54 4.91 -8.81 -5.21
N GLN A 55 4.49 -9.04 -6.45
CA GLN A 55 5.31 -8.76 -7.64
C GLN A 55 5.32 -7.25 -7.96
N LEU A 56 4.19 -6.58 -7.81
CA LEU A 56 4.06 -5.13 -7.97
C LEU A 56 5.00 -4.36 -7.03
N LEU A 57 5.18 -4.83 -5.80
CA LEU A 57 6.11 -4.22 -4.84
C LEU A 57 7.53 -4.07 -5.42
N LEU A 58 8.02 -5.02 -6.22
CA LEU A 58 9.36 -4.92 -6.82
C LEU A 58 9.48 -3.80 -7.87
N ASN A 59 8.36 -3.34 -8.42
CA ASN A 59 8.30 -2.27 -9.40
C ASN A 59 8.12 -0.88 -8.75
N LEU A 60 7.87 -0.83 -7.44
CA LEU A 60 7.69 0.42 -6.71
C LEU A 60 9.05 0.96 -6.22
N PRO A 61 9.20 2.29 -6.10
CA PRO A 61 10.32 2.93 -5.41
C PRO A 61 10.65 2.25 -4.07
N ALA A 62 11.91 2.27 -3.65
CA ALA A 62 12.29 1.83 -2.31
C ALA A 62 11.44 2.57 -1.25
N GLU A 63 11.21 1.94 -0.09
CA GLU A 63 10.30 2.37 1.00
C GLU A 63 8.79 2.30 0.74
N ILE A 64 8.35 2.28 -0.53
CA ILE A 64 6.92 2.11 -0.81
C ILE A 64 6.55 0.64 -0.62
N GLU A 65 5.73 0.38 0.38
CA GLU A 65 5.28 -0.96 0.74
C GLU A 65 3.76 -1.04 0.77
N LEU A 66 3.25 -2.26 0.90
CA LEU A 66 1.83 -2.53 1.05
C LEU A 66 1.41 -2.03 2.44
N CYS A 67 0.44 -1.12 2.48
CA CYS A 67 -0.02 -0.52 3.73
C CYS A 67 -1.45 -0.89 4.12
N GLY A 68 -2.19 -1.52 3.21
CA GLY A 68 -3.59 -1.81 3.43
C GLY A 68 -4.34 -2.26 2.19
N VAL A 69 -5.66 -2.28 2.34
CA VAL A 69 -6.60 -2.66 1.28
C VAL A 69 -7.66 -1.61 1.09
N ILE A 70 -8.19 -1.55 -0.13
CA ILE A 70 -9.39 -0.79 -0.44
C ILE A 70 -10.53 -1.74 -0.76
N LYS A 71 -11.73 -1.38 -0.31
CA LYS A 71 -12.95 -2.14 -0.55
C LYS A 71 -14.05 -1.23 -1.09
N PHE A 72 -14.69 -1.65 -2.16
CA PHE A 72 -15.84 -0.98 -2.75
C PHE A 72 -17.11 -1.68 -2.27
N SER A 73 -17.63 -1.25 -1.11
CA SER A 73 -18.87 -1.82 -0.56
C SER A 73 -19.43 -0.95 0.55
N ASP A 74 -20.72 -1.10 0.83
CA ASP A 74 -21.38 -0.44 1.96
C ASP A 74 -21.20 -1.21 3.29
N CYS A 75 -20.53 -2.37 3.28
CA CYS A 75 -20.39 -3.27 4.43
C CYS A 75 -18.96 -3.28 5.00
N LEU A 76 -18.86 -3.23 6.34
CA LEU A 76 -17.60 -3.31 7.09
C LEU A 76 -16.95 -4.71 7.13
N THR A 77 -17.50 -5.72 6.46
CA THR A 77 -16.96 -7.09 6.52
C THR A 77 -15.71 -7.25 5.65
N ILE A 78 -14.66 -7.91 6.14
CA ILE A 78 -13.46 -8.23 5.35
C ILE A 78 -13.68 -9.57 4.64
N GLU A 79 -13.60 -9.58 3.31
CA GLU A 79 -13.59 -10.81 2.50
C GLU A 79 -12.28 -11.59 2.71
N ASN A 80 -12.28 -12.91 2.50
CA ASN A 80 -11.10 -13.74 2.73
C ASN A 80 -9.86 -13.25 1.98
N LYS A 81 -10.00 -12.76 0.74
CA LYS A 81 -8.88 -12.19 -0.04
C LYS A 81 -8.30 -10.93 0.62
N ALA A 82 -9.14 -10.04 1.12
CA ALA A 82 -8.68 -8.85 1.82
C ALA A 82 -7.95 -9.22 3.13
N LYS A 83 -8.38 -10.28 3.84
CA LYS A 83 -7.64 -10.79 5.01
C LYS A 83 -6.26 -11.33 4.65
N GLU A 84 -6.15 -12.07 3.55
CA GLU A 84 -4.85 -12.58 3.05
C GLU A 84 -3.88 -11.42 2.76
N ILE A 85 -4.35 -10.37 2.07
CA ILE A 85 -3.51 -9.19 1.77
C ILE A 85 -3.11 -8.46 3.06
N LEU A 86 -4.03 -8.31 4.02
CA LEU A 86 -3.75 -7.64 5.30
C LEU A 86 -2.73 -8.39 6.17
N GLN A 87 -2.60 -9.71 6.01
CA GLN A 87 -1.57 -10.51 6.70
C GLN A 87 -0.15 -10.28 6.13
N ASP A 88 -0.06 -9.79 4.89
CA ASP A 88 1.20 -9.49 4.20
C ASP A 88 1.65 -8.02 4.38
N VAL A 89 0.95 -7.24 5.22
CA VAL A 89 1.32 -5.85 5.53
C VAL A 89 2.42 -5.84 6.60
N ASP A 90 3.63 -5.46 6.18
CA ASP A 90 4.82 -5.49 7.05
C ASP A 90 5.21 -4.13 7.66
N ILE A 91 4.68 -3.00 7.16
CA ILE A 91 5.10 -1.65 7.61
C ILE A 91 4.40 -1.13 8.86
N THR A 92 3.32 -1.78 9.28
CA THR A 92 2.49 -1.34 10.40
C THR A 92 1.82 -2.53 11.06
N ASP A 93 1.78 -2.56 12.39
CA ASP A 93 0.99 -3.55 13.15
C ASP A 93 -0.53 -3.35 12.97
N ASN A 94 -0.93 -2.18 12.44
CA ASN A 94 -2.33 -1.81 12.21
C ASN A 94 -2.52 -1.48 10.72
N PRO A 95 -2.84 -2.48 9.89
CA PRO A 95 -3.11 -2.29 8.47
C PRO A 95 -4.27 -1.32 8.21
N LEU A 96 -4.19 -0.58 7.11
CA LEU A 96 -5.22 0.37 6.71
C LEU A 96 -6.31 -0.34 5.87
N VAL A 97 -7.57 -0.01 6.14
CA VAL A 97 -8.71 -0.40 5.32
C VAL A 97 -9.48 0.84 4.89
N ILE A 98 -9.51 1.11 3.58
CA ILE A 98 -10.35 2.16 3.01
C ILE A 98 -11.62 1.51 2.48
N ILE A 99 -12.77 2.02 2.88
CA ILE A 99 -14.08 1.60 2.39
C ILE A 99 -14.67 2.74 1.59
N ILE A 100 -15.07 2.44 0.36
CA ILE A 100 -15.76 3.37 -0.54
C ILE A 100 -17.20 2.90 -0.68
N SER A 101 -18.14 3.76 -0.28
CA SER A 101 -19.58 3.52 -0.48
C SER A 101 -19.99 3.74 -1.93
N LYS A 102 -21.20 3.30 -2.30
CA LYS A 102 -21.75 3.56 -3.65
C LYS A 102 -21.85 5.05 -4.00
N GLU A 103 -22.07 5.90 -3.00
CA GLU A 103 -22.07 7.36 -3.15
C GLU A 103 -20.66 7.97 -3.19
N LYS A 104 -19.61 7.14 -3.30
CA LYS A 104 -18.20 7.53 -3.29
C LYS A 104 -17.75 8.20 -1.99
N ASN A 105 -18.43 7.92 -0.87
CA ASN A 105 -17.95 8.33 0.44
C ASN A 105 -16.78 7.46 0.86
N ILE A 106 -15.65 8.08 1.18
CA ILE A 106 -14.42 7.41 1.58
C ILE A 106 -14.36 7.38 3.11
N LYS A 107 -14.26 6.18 3.69
CA LYS A 107 -14.01 5.99 5.12
C LYS A 107 -12.75 5.19 5.34
N ALA A 108 -11.87 5.69 6.20
CA ALA A 108 -10.63 5.04 6.56
C ALA A 108 -10.75 4.38 7.94
N HIS A 109 -10.21 3.16 8.05
CA HIS A 109 -10.21 2.41 9.29
C HIS A 109 -8.86 1.72 9.47
N PHE A 110 -8.32 1.74 10.68
CA PHE A 110 -7.21 0.85 11.03
C PHE A 110 -7.75 -0.47 11.55
N LEU A 111 -7.13 -1.58 11.15
CA LEU A 111 -7.40 -2.89 11.72
C LEU A 111 -6.51 -3.09 12.96
N VAL A 112 -7.09 -2.92 14.14
CA VAL A 112 -6.41 -3.01 15.45
C VAL A 112 -6.99 -4.19 16.22
N HIS A 113 -6.20 -5.24 16.45
CA HIS A 113 -6.67 -6.48 17.11
C HIS A 113 -7.96 -7.06 16.49
N ASP A 114 -7.99 -7.21 15.17
CA ASP A 114 -9.16 -7.67 14.38
C ASP A 114 -10.41 -6.79 14.49
N LYS A 115 -10.28 -5.55 15.00
CA LYS A 115 -11.36 -4.57 15.07
C LYS A 115 -11.06 -3.38 14.18
N PHE A 116 -12.10 -2.86 13.54
CA PHE A 116 -12.03 -1.62 12.78
C PHE A 116 -12.11 -0.42 13.72
N GLU A 117 -11.05 0.38 13.71
CA GLU A 117 -11.02 1.69 14.35
C GLU A 117 -11.11 2.75 13.26
N GLU A 118 -12.25 3.44 13.15
CA GLU A 118 -12.44 4.54 12.21
C GLU A 118 -11.42 5.66 12.49
N THR A 119 -10.81 6.19 11.44
CA THR A 119 -9.77 7.21 11.53
C THR A 119 -10.01 8.32 10.52
N SER A 120 -9.73 9.56 10.92
CA SER A 120 -9.71 10.70 10.01
C SER A 120 -8.40 10.70 9.21
N TYR A 121 -8.47 11.07 7.94
CA TYR A 121 -7.30 11.29 7.11
C TYR A 121 -7.16 12.76 6.73
N GLU A 122 -5.92 13.23 6.62
CA GLU A 122 -5.61 14.50 5.97
C GLU A 122 -5.22 14.25 4.51
N VAL A 123 -5.68 15.12 3.61
CA VAL A 123 -5.26 15.06 2.20
C VAL A 123 -3.94 15.81 2.08
N MET A 124 -2.91 15.12 1.59
CA MET A 124 -1.62 15.75 1.27
C MET A 124 -1.68 16.30 -0.16
N GLU A 125 -1.49 17.61 -0.30
CA GLU A 125 -1.42 18.28 -1.59
C GLU A 125 -0.13 17.94 -2.34
N ASN A 126 -0.17 18.02 -3.67
CA ASN A 126 0.96 17.61 -4.52
C ASN A 126 2.22 18.44 -4.21
N ASP A 127 2.07 19.75 -4.01
CA ASP A 127 3.19 20.63 -3.68
C ASP A 127 3.83 20.30 -2.33
N GLU A 128 3.06 19.77 -1.38
CA GLU A 128 3.58 19.32 -0.09
C GLU A 128 4.38 18.03 -0.25
N LEU A 129 3.87 17.08 -1.05
CA LEU A 129 4.54 15.83 -1.35
C LEU A 129 5.93 16.09 -1.98
N TRP A 130 6.00 16.97 -2.97
CA TRP A 130 7.26 17.30 -3.65
C TRP A 130 8.26 18.07 -2.77
N LYS A 131 7.77 18.78 -1.74
CA LYS A 131 8.64 19.46 -0.76
C LYS A 131 9.20 18.50 0.29
N GLN A 132 8.44 17.45 0.61
CA GLN A 132 8.82 16.49 1.66
C GLN A 132 9.63 15.30 1.12
N PHE A 133 9.39 14.87 -0.12
CA PHE A 133 9.98 13.66 -0.68
C PHE A 133 10.75 13.93 -1.96
N LEU A 134 11.91 13.29 -2.08
CA LEU A 134 12.72 13.28 -3.29
C LEU A 134 12.76 11.87 -3.88
N HIS A 135 12.34 11.72 -5.13
CA HIS A 135 12.50 10.46 -5.85
C HIS A 135 13.85 10.43 -6.56
N VAL A 136 14.74 9.53 -6.12
CA VAL A 136 16.06 9.33 -6.71
C VAL A 136 16.09 8.05 -7.54
N ARG A 137 16.41 8.17 -8.83
CA ARG A 137 16.65 7.01 -9.70
C ARG A 137 18.15 6.69 -9.75
N LEU A 138 18.55 5.59 -9.15
CA LEU A 138 19.93 5.10 -9.19
C LEU A 138 20.14 4.19 -10.39
N ASN A 139 21.21 4.43 -11.15
CA ASN A 139 21.68 3.53 -12.20
C ASN A 139 23.03 2.92 -11.76
N THR A 140 23.03 1.65 -11.39
CA THR A 140 24.21 0.99 -10.83
C THR A 140 24.21 -0.51 -11.15
N ILE A 141 25.37 -1.15 -10.99
CA ILE A 141 25.54 -2.59 -11.09
C ILE A 141 25.43 -3.18 -9.70
N LEU A 142 24.40 -4.00 -9.47
CA LEU A 142 24.15 -4.61 -8.17
C LEU A 142 24.63 -6.08 -8.19
N PRO A 143 25.81 -6.42 -7.63
CA PRO A 143 26.35 -7.78 -7.69
C PRO A 143 25.47 -8.74 -6.88
N LEU A 144 24.70 -9.59 -7.55
CA LEU A 144 23.74 -10.49 -6.90
C LEU A 144 24.39 -11.86 -6.64
N THR A 145 24.49 -12.26 -5.38
CA THR A 145 24.97 -13.59 -4.98
C THR A 145 23.85 -14.30 -4.25
N CYS A 146 23.25 -15.29 -4.89
CA CYS A 146 22.18 -16.10 -4.31
C CYS A 146 22.12 -17.46 -5.01
N GLU A 147 21.32 -18.38 -4.47
CA GLU A 147 20.95 -19.61 -5.17
C GLU A 147 20.23 -19.27 -6.49
N ALA A 148 20.47 -20.08 -7.53
CA ALA A 148 19.84 -19.92 -8.84
C ALA A 148 18.38 -20.41 -8.86
N THR A 149 17.60 -20.00 -7.85
CA THR A 149 16.17 -20.28 -7.72
C THR A 149 15.39 -18.97 -7.73
N ILE A 150 14.13 -19.02 -8.19
CA ILE A 150 13.25 -17.84 -8.24
C ILE A 150 13.11 -17.21 -6.84
N ALA A 151 12.95 -18.05 -5.82
CA ALA A 151 12.88 -17.60 -4.42
C ALA A 151 14.18 -16.97 -3.94
N GLY A 152 15.34 -17.56 -4.26
CA GLY A 152 16.65 -17.02 -3.91
C GLY A 152 16.91 -15.64 -4.49
N VAL A 153 16.57 -15.46 -5.78
CA VAL A 153 16.68 -14.16 -6.47
C VAL A 153 15.73 -13.13 -5.85
N LYS A 154 14.44 -13.49 -5.65
CA LYS A 154 13.43 -12.60 -5.07
C LYS A 154 13.82 -12.11 -3.67
N ASN A 155 14.19 -13.03 -2.78
CA ASN A 155 14.57 -12.69 -1.41
C ASN A 155 15.81 -11.80 -1.37
N THR A 156 16.80 -12.07 -2.22
CA THR A 156 18.03 -11.27 -2.28
C THR A 156 17.77 -9.85 -2.79
N LEU A 157 16.91 -9.70 -3.81
CA LEU A 157 16.50 -8.39 -4.31
C LEU A 157 15.70 -7.61 -3.27
N GLN A 158 14.73 -8.23 -2.60
CA GLN A 158 13.94 -7.59 -1.53
C GLN A 158 14.84 -7.12 -0.37
N ASN A 159 15.78 -7.96 0.07
CA ASN A 159 16.72 -7.61 1.12
C ASN A 159 17.63 -6.44 0.72
N LYS A 160 18.06 -6.38 -0.53
CA LYS A 160 18.87 -5.26 -1.03
C LYS A 160 18.05 -3.98 -1.18
N ARG A 161 16.80 -4.06 -1.62
CA ARG A 161 15.88 -2.91 -1.68
C ARG A 161 15.74 -2.24 -0.33
N LYS A 162 15.59 -3.02 0.76
CA LYS A 162 15.55 -2.49 2.14
C LYS A 162 16.84 -1.77 2.58
N LYS A 163 18.00 -2.10 1.99
CA LYS A 163 19.30 -1.49 2.33
C LYS A 163 19.61 -0.19 1.60
N VAL A 164 19.02 0.02 0.41
CA VAL A 164 19.21 1.26 -0.37
C VAL A 164 18.61 2.48 0.36
N ASN A 165 17.79 2.25 1.38
CA ASN A 165 17.15 3.28 2.20
C ASN A 165 18.09 4.11 3.11
N PHE A 166 19.38 3.73 3.25
CA PHE A 166 20.32 4.40 4.15
C PHE A 166 21.19 5.48 3.49
N ILE A 167 20.68 6.18 2.47
CA ILE A 167 21.38 7.32 1.86
C ILE A 167 20.66 8.62 2.18
#